data_AF-A0AAJ1CG39-F1
#
_entry.id   AF-A0AAJ1CG39-F1
#
_cell.length_a   1.000
_cell.length_b   1.000
_cell.length_c   1.000
_cell.angle_alpha   90.00
_cell.angle_beta   90.00
_cell.angle_gamma   90.00
#
_symmetry.space_group_name_H-M   'P 1'
#
loop_
_entity.id
_entity.type
_entity.pdbx_description
1 polymer ?
#
loop_
_entity_poly.entity_id
_entity_poly.type
_entity_poly.pdbx_seq_one_letter_code
_entity_poly.pdbx_strand_id
1 'polypeptide(L)'
;MNTHDNTTGTEQITNSERQRTASGMPVIRIPQKVYETIAEEIIDKVDGRPYYEMKIERDNGTYAWEYSIKFYAYYEVDRRPDGDATRLKEIAPIWAEFHMWFSDDEEELQNDFDAEKLRDHGIPYNKPFTTSGVRTGTQCASRP
;
A
#
# COMPACT_ATOMS: atom_id res chain seq x y z
N MET A 1 9.42 -1.27 54.22
CA MET A 1 9.39 -2.53 53.45
C MET A 1 8.43 -2.32 52.31
N ASN A 2 8.95 -1.89 51.16
CA ASN A 2 8.16 -1.74 49.93
C ASN A 2 8.38 -3.00 49.10
N THR A 3 7.30 -3.69 48.77
CA THR A 3 7.32 -4.76 47.77
C THR A 3 6.53 -4.23 46.58
N HIS A 4 7.25 -3.85 45.52
CA HIS A 4 6.67 -3.65 44.20
C HIS A 4 7.02 -4.88 43.38
N ASP A 5 5.99 -5.58 42.91
CA ASP A 5 6.13 -6.49 41.78
C ASP A 5 5.07 -6.16 40.72
N ASN A 6 5.59 -6.22 39.49
CA ASN A 6 5.02 -5.88 38.20
C ASN A 6 3.67 -6.54 37.89
N THR A 7 2.96 -6.02 36.87
CA THR A 7 2.74 -6.75 35.59
C THR A 7 1.78 -5.97 34.68
N THR A 8 2.36 -5.48 33.58
CA THR A 8 1.85 -5.52 32.20
C THR A 8 0.41 -5.08 31.93
N GLY A 9 0.26 -3.82 31.50
CA GLY A 9 -0.87 -3.38 30.72
C GLY A 9 -0.80 -3.99 29.32
N THR A 10 -1.59 -5.04 29.08
CA THR A 10 -1.87 -5.52 27.75
C THR A 10 -2.97 -4.61 27.16
N GLU A 11 -2.58 -3.74 26.23
CA GLU A 11 -3.51 -2.95 25.45
C GLU A 11 -4.45 -3.91 24.69
N GLN A 12 -5.74 -3.80 25.01
CA GLN A 12 -6.80 -4.56 24.36
C GLN A 12 -6.99 -4.01 22.95
N ILE A 13 -6.53 -4.75 21.95
CA ILE A 13 -6.89 -4.52 20.55
C ILE A 13 -8.37 -4.89 20.41
N THR A 14 -9.21 -3.88 20.22
CA THR A 14 -10.66 -4.02 20.06
C THR A 14 -11.02 -4.74 18.76
N ASN A 15 -11.85 -5.77 18.88
CA ASN A 15 -12.34 -6.74 17.87
C ASN A 15 -13.14 -6.18 16.67
N SER A 16 -12.90 -4.95 16.24
CA SER A 16 -13.83 -4.22 15.36
C SER A 16 -13.32 -4.03 13.93
N GLU A 17 -12.88 -5.07 13.22
CA GLU A 17 -12.55 -4.94 11.77
C GLU A 17 -12.34 -6.29 11.05
N ARG A 18 -13.35 -7.18 11.05
CA ARG A 18 -13.35 -8.38 10.18
C ARG A 18 -14.57 -8.40 9.29
N GLN A 19 -14.45 -7.89 8.07
CA GLN A 19 -15.40 -8.19 7.01
C GLN A 19 -15.06 -9.57 6.43
N ARG A 20 -16.02 -10.50 6.47
CA ARG A 20 -15.86 -11.87 5.96
C ARG A 20 -16.20 -11.92 4.47
N THR A 21 -15.35 -12.54 3.66
CA THR A 21 -15.65 -12.84 2.25
C THR A 21 -16.38 -14.17 2.09
N ALA A 22 -16.84 -14.48 0.88
CA ALA A 22 -17.54 -15.73 0.53
C ALA A 22 -16.73 -17.02 0.84
N SER A 23 -15.43 -16.91 1.11
CA SER A 23 -14.54 -18.00 1.55
C SER A 23 -14.50 -18.19 3.08
N GLY A 24 -15.08 -17.26 3.85
CA GLY A 24 -15.03 -17.26 5.32
C GLY A 24 -13.70 -16.76 5.91
N MET A 25 -12.70 -16.49 5.07
CA MET A 25 -11.44 -15.87 5.49
C MET A 25 -11.66 -14.37 5.78
N PRO A 26 -11.10 -13.84 6.89
CA PRO A 26 -11.17 -12.41 7.18
C PRO A 26 -10.34 -11.63 6.17
N VAL A 27 -10.91 -10.56 5.60
CA VAL A 27 -10.13 -9.57 4.85
C VAL A 27 -9.42 -8.69 5.87
N ILE A 28 -8.10 -8.61 5.77
CA ILE A 28 -7.30 -7.73 6.61
C ILE A 28 -7.44 -6.31 6.09
N ARG A 29 -7.83 -5.39 6.97
CA ARG A 29 -7.77 -3.96 6.68
C ARG A 29 -6.33 -3.48 6.77
N ILE A 30 -5.83 -2.90 5.69
CA ILE A 30 -4.46 -2.37 5.67
C ILE A 30 -4.36 -1.15 6.59
N PRO A 31 -3.43 -1.16 7.57
CA PRO A 31 -3.22 -0.03 8.45
C PRO A 31 -2.79 1.22 7.67
N GLN A 32 -3.25 2.39 8.10
CA GLN A 32 -2.87 3.68 7.49
C GLN A 32 -1.34 3.85 7.40
N LYS A 33 -0.60 3.35 8.39
CA LYS A 33 0.86 3.49 8.42
C LYS A 33 1.56 2.83 7.23
N VAL A 34 0.97 1.77 6.65
CA VAL A 34 1.51 1.12 5.46
C VAL A 34 1.44 2.07 4.26
N TYR A 35 0.31 2.74 4.05
CA TYR A 35 0.14 3.74 2.99
C TYR A 35 1.08 4.92 3.16
N GLU A 36 1.25 5.43 4.39
CA GLU A 36 2.21 6.49 4.69
C GLU A 36 3.63 6.08 4.32
N THR A 37 4.07 4.89 4.73
CA THR A 37 5.43 4.40 4.42
C THR A 37 5.64 4.22 2.91
N ILE A 38 4.65 3.69 2.18
CA ILE A 38 4.75 3.58 0.72
C ILE A 38 4.86 4.96 0.08
N ALA A 39 4.04 5.93 0.51
CA ALA A 39 4.05 7.28 -0.03
C ALA A 39 5.37 8.01 0.24
N GLU A 40 5.88 7.94 1.47
CA GLU A 40 7.18 8.51 1.87
C GLU A 40 8.31 7.96 0.99
N GLU A 41 8.38 6.64 0.82
CA GLU A 41 9.41 5.99 -0.02
C GLU A 41 9.31 6.37 -1.51
N ILE A 42 8.09 6.51 -2.05
CA ILE A 42 7.90 6.98 -3.42
C ILE A 42 8.40 8.43 -3.56
N ILE A 43 8.05 9.31 -2.63
CA ILE A 43 8.44 10.73 -2.63
C ILE A 43 9.96 10.89 -2.51
N ASP A 44 10.58 10.11 -1.61
CA ASP A 44 12.03 10.16 -1.40
C ASP A 44 12.81 9.63 -2.62
N LYS A 45 12.17 8.78 -3.44
CA LYS A 45 12.82 8.18 -4.62
C LYS A 45 12.71 9.01 -5.89
N VAL A 46 11.68 9.85 -6.03
CA VAL A 46 11.48 10.67 -7.22
C VAL A 46 12.50 11.81 -7.28
N ASP A 47 13.32 11.80 -8.32
CA ASP A 47 14.51 12.64 -8.49
C ASP A 47 14.56 13.34 -9.86
N GLY A 48 13.41 13.50 -10.54
CA GLY A 48 13.33 14.18 -11.84
C GLY A 48 13.44 13.27 -13.06
N ARG A 49 13.66 11.95 -12.88
CA ARG A 49 13.65 10.97 -13.98
C ARG A 49 12.22 10.67 -14.41
N PRO A 50 11.99 10.32 -15.68
CA PRO A 50 10.64 10.08 -16.18
C PRO A 50 10.06 8.73 -15.77
N TYR A 51 10.88 7.70 -15.46
CA TYR A 51 10.43 6.34 -15.19
C TYR A 51 11.07 5.76 -13.93
N TYR A 52 10.27 5.03 -13.17
CA TYR A 52 10.69 4.35 -11.95
C TYR A 52 10.14 2.92 -11.89
N GLU A 53 10.95 2.06 -11.29
CA GLU A 53 10.59 0.72 -10.86
C GLU A 53 11.13 0.56 -9.45
N MET A 54 10.26 0.19 -8.51
CA MET A 54 10.63 0.07 -7.11
C MET A 54 9.87 -1.07 -6.43
N LYS A 55 10.54 -1.59 -5.41
CA LYS A 55 10.06 -2.64 -4.51
C LYS A 55 10.30 -2.16 -3.09
N ILE A 56 9.26 -2.13 -2.29
CA ILE A 56 9.30 -1.73 -0.88
C ILE A 56 8.90 -2.94 -0.05
N GLU A 57 9.81 -3.39 0.81
CA GLU A 57 9.57 -4.52 1.71
C GLU A 57 9.65 -4.03 3.16
N ARG A 58 8.74 -4.53 4.01
CA ARG A 58 8.77 -4.29 5.45
C ARG A 58 8.32 -5.53 6.20
N ASP A 59 8.91 -5.72 7.37
CA ASP A 59 8.54 -6.72 8.36
C ASP A 59 8.53 -6.04 9.73
N ASN A 60 7.42 -6.16 10.47
CA ASN A 60 7.28 -5.61 11.82
C ASN A 60 7.22 -6.69 12.91
N GLY A 61 7.53 -7.95 12.58
CA GLY A 61 7.48 -9.11 13.47
C GLY A 61 6.08 -9.66 13.72
N THR A 62 5.02 -9.02 13.21
CA THR A 62 3.65 -9.57 13.19
C THR A 62 3.19 -9.81 11.76
N TYR A 63 3.41 -8.83 10.89
CA TYR A 63 3.12 -8.91 9.47
C TYR A 63 4.34 -8.45 8.69
N ALA A 64 4.51 -9.07 7.53
CA ALA A 64 5.40 -8.60 6.50
C ALA A 64 4.59 -8.28 5.24
N TRP A 65 5.05 -7.30 4.49
CA TRP A 65 4.41 -6.85 3.26
C TRP A 65 5.42 -6.37 2.25
N GLU A 66 4.98 -6.45 0.99
CA GLU A 66 5.70 -5.99 -0.17
C GLU A 66 4.79 -5.13 -1.03
N TYR A 67 5.30 -3.97 -1.46
CA TYR A 67 4.70 -3.17 -2.50
C TYR A 67 5.66 -3.02 -3.67
N SER A 68 5.24 -3.52 -4.83
CA SER A 68 6.00 -3.42 -6.07
C SER A 68 5.26 -2.48 -7.03
N ILE A 69 5.95 -1.49 -7.61
CA ILE A 69 5.34 -0.52 -8.52
C ILE A 69 6.29 -0.12 -9.67
N LYS A 70 5.71 0.03 -10.86
CA LYS A 70 6.32 0.67 -12.03
C LYS A 70 5.47 1.87 -12.43
N PHE A 71 6.10 3.02 -12.64
CA PHE A 71 5.37 4.24 -12.98
C PHE A 71 6.18 5.24 -13.80
N TYR A 72 5.46 6.09 -14.53
CA TYR A 72 6.01 7.33 -15.07
C TYR A 72 5.78 8.48 -14.10
N ALA A 73 6.80 9.31 -13.90
CA ALA A 73 6.71 10.55 -13.17
C ALA A 73 6.71 11.72 -14.16
N TYR A 74 5.68 12.54 -14.08
CA TYR A 74 5.58 13.78 -14.84
C TYR A 74 5.94 14.94 -13.93
N TYR A 75 6.81 15.80 -14.43
CA TYR A 75 7.24 17.00 -13.74
C TYR A 75 6.79 18.21 -14.53
N GLU A 76 6.60 19.30 -13.82
CA GLU A 76 6.46 20.61 -14.43
C GLU A 76 7.59 21.52 -13.99
N VAL A 77 7.99 22.39 -14.90
CA VAL A 77 8.99 23.43 -14.65
C VAL A 77 8.24 24.70 -14.31
N ASP A 78 8.39 25.14 -13.07
CA ASP A 78 7.97 26.45 -12.59
C ASP A 78 9.10 27.45 -12.85
N ARG A 79 8.91 28.30 -13.87
CA ARG A 79 9.92 29.29 -14.28
C ARG A 79 9.78 30.54 -13.44
N ARG A 80 10.79 30.82 -12.61
CA ARG A 80 10.79 31.99 -11.73
C ARG A 80 11.95 32.93 -12.07
N PRO A 81 11.87 34.22 -11.69
CA PRO A 81 12.97 35.17 -11.93
C PRO A 81 14.30 34.77 -11.29
N ASP A 82 14.27 33.97 -10.21
CA ASP A 82 15.43 33.43 -9.49
C ASP A 82 15.90 32.06 -10.01
N GLY A 83 15.20 31.49 -10.99
CA GLY A 83 15.57 30.23 -11.64
C GLY A 83 14.37 29.31 -11.90
N ASP A 84 14.63 28.24 -12.64
CA ASP A 84 13.64 27.21 -12.90
C ASP A 84 13.60 26.22 -11.72
N ALA A 85 12.40 25.95 -11.21
CA ALA A 85 12.16 24.92 -10.21
C ALA A 85 11.32 23.78 -10.82
N THR A 86 11.83 22.56 -10.74
CA THR A 86 11.08 21.37 -11.20
C THR A 86 10.29 20.81 -10.03
N ARG A 87 8.98 20.62 -10.20
CA ARG A 87 8.13 19.93 -9.22
C ARG A 87 7.49 18.68 -9.81
N LEU A 88 7.36 17.64 -9.00
CA LEU A 88 6.56 16.48 -9.36
C LEU A 88 5.10 16.92 -9.53
N LYS A 89 4.54 16.64 -10.69
CA LYS A 89 3.17 16.98 -11.06
C LYS A 89 2.24 15.80 -10.90
N GLU A 90 2.67 14.64 -11.40
CA GLU A 90 1.82 13.45 -11.48
C GLU A 90 2.66 12.17 -11.48
N ILE A 91 2.12 11.13 -10.84
CA ILE A 91 2.58 9.75 -10.98
C ILE A 91 1.51 8.97 -11.76
N ALA A 92 1.92 8.41 -12.89
CA ALA A 92 1.11 7.53 -13.70
C ALA A 92 1.59 6.08 -13.51
N PRO A 93 0.90 5.29 -12.66
CA PRO A 93 1.26 3.90 -12.49
C PRO A 93 1.02 3.11 -13.78
N ILE A 94 1.97 2.25 -14.10
CA ILE A 94 1.87 1.28 -15.19
C ILE A 94 1.39 -0.05 -14.61
N TRP A 95 1.94 -0.42 -13.46
CA TRP A 95 1.66 -1.65 -12.75
C TRP A 95 1.98 -1.46 -11.27
N ALA A 96 1.15 -2.02 -10.39
CA ALA A 96 1.43 -2.10 -8.97
C ALA A 96 0.82 -3.38 -8.38
N GLU A 97 1.48 -3.93 -7.38
CA GLU A 97 1.02 -5.10 -6.64
C GLU A 97 1.38 -4.95 -5.17
N PHE A 98 0.50 -5.44 -4.30
CA PHE A 98 0.68 -5.43 -2.86
C PHE A 98 0.43 -6.83 -2.32
N HIS A 99 1.41 -7.35 -1.61
CA HIS A 99 1.35 -8.64 -0.95
C HIS A 99 1.55 -8.45 0.56
N MET A 100 0.88 -9.28 1.36
CA MET A 100 1.03 -9.27 2.81
C MET A 100 0.87 -10.68 3.36
N TRP A 101 1.70 -11.02 4.35
CA TRP A 101 1.73 -12.31 5.04
C TRP A 101 1.97 -12.08 6.54
N PHE A 102 1.73 -13.08 7.37
CA PHE A 102 2.20 -13.06 8.76
C PHE A 102 3.72 -13.20 8.78
N SER A 103 4.44 -12.57 9.71
CA SER A 103 5.92 -12.63 9.69
C SER A 103 6.48 -14.04 9.93
N ASP A 104 5.69 -14.94 10.53
CA ASP A 104 6.07 -16.31 10.87
C ASP A 104 5.54 -17.37 9.88
N ASP A 105 4.85 -16.96 8.82
CA ASP A 105 4.28 -17.83 7.78
C ASP A 105 4.40 -17.19 6.40
N GLU A 106 4.47 -17.99 5.34
CA GLU A 106 4.50 -17.53 3.95
C GLU A 106 3.10 -17.51 3.30
N GLU A 107 2.04 -17.80 4.07
CA GLU A 107 0.66 -17.75 3.55
C GLU A 107 0.21 -16.30 3.27
N GLU A 108 -0.14 -16.03 2.02
CA GLU A 108 -0.63 -14.73 1.57
C GLU A 108 -2.02 -14.40 2.15
N LEU A 109 -2.12 -13.22 2.75
CA LEU A 109 -3.33 -12.73 3.40
C LEU A 109 -4.19 -11.90 2.43
N GLN A 110 -5.46 -12.28 2.34
CA GLN A 110 -6.46 -11.46 1.68
C GLN A 110 -6.58 -10.10 2.40
N ASN A 111 -6.47 -9.01 1.64
CA ASN A 111 -6.47 -7.66 2.19
C ASN A 111 -7.26 -6.67 1.33
N ASP A 112 -7.51 -5.48 1.88
CA ASP A 112 -8.26 -4.40 1.23
C ASP A 112 -7.36 -3.28 0.67
N PHE A 113 -6.12 -3.60 0.30
CA PHE A 113 -5.18 -2.61 -0.23
C PHE A 113 -5.79 -1.88 -1.44
N ASP A 114 -5.74 -0.55 -1.39
CA ASP A 114 -6.23 0.31 -2.46
C ASP A 114 -5.19 1.38 -2.76
N ALA A 115 -4.50 1.25 -3.89
CA ALA A 115 -3.47 2.18 -4.31
C ALA A 115 -3.99 3.61 -4.50
N GLU A 116 -5.30 3.83 -4.71
CA GLU A 116 -5.86 5.17 -4.80
C GLU A 116 -5.76 5.95 -3.48
N LYS A 117 -5.75 5.25 -2.33
CA LYS A 117 -5.57 5.87 -1.01
C LYS A 117 -4.20 6.53 -0.84
N LEU A 118 -3.20 6.19 -1.66
CA LEU A 118 -1.91 6.89 -1.64
C LEU A 118 -2.03 8.39 -2.00
N ARG A 119 -3.13 8.81 -2.63
CA ARG A 119 -3.46 10.23 -2.87
C ARG A 119 -3.63 11.01 -1.58
N ASP A 120 -4.22 10.39 -0.58
CA ASP A 120 -4.45 11.00 0.73
C ASP A 120 -3.12 11.24 1.48
N HIS A 121 -2.04 10.60 1.01
CA HIS A 121 -0.68 10.69 1.53
C HIS A 121 0.26 11.50 0.63
N GLY A 122 -0.30 12.35 -0.25
CA GLY A 122 0.48 13.31 -1.03
C GLY A 122 1.03 12.77 -2.34
N ILE A 123 0.70 11.54 -2.75
CA ILE A 123 1.08 11.05 -4.07
C ILE A 123 0.08 11.56 -5.13
N PRO A 124 0.52 12.35 -6.12
CA PRO A 124 -0.35 12.83 -7.18
C PRO A 124 -0.63 11.73 -8.22
N TYR A 125 -1.28 10.64 -7.83
CA TYR A 125 -1.84 9.65 -8.76
C TYR A 125 -2.87 10.36 -9.65
N ASN A 126 -3.03 10.03 -10.94
CA ASN A 126 -4.13 10.63 -11.72
C ASN A 126 -4.88 9.73 -12.70
N LYS A 127 -4.70 8.40 -12.65
CA LYS A 127 -5.53 7.46 -13.43
C LYS A 127 -5.80 6.18 -12.64
N PRO A 128 -7.01 5.59 -12.75
CA PRO A 128 -7.29 4.32 -12.11
C PRO A 128 -6.48 3.20 -12.76
N PHE A 129 -6.04 2.27 -11.93
CA PHE A 129 -5.49 1.00 -12.38
C PHE A 129 -6.56 0.22 -13.14
N THR A 130 -6.19 -0.50 -14.20
CA THR A 130 -6.82 -1.79 -14.45
C THR A 130 -6.24 -2.76 -13.43
N THR A 131 -6.83 -2.82 -12.24
CA THR A 131 -6.46 -3.81 -11.21
C THR A 131 -6.85 -5.19 -11.74
N SER A 132 -5.91 -5.90 -12.36
CA SER A 132 -6.09 -7.32 -12.66
C SER A 132 -5.91 -8.10 -11.37
N GLY A 133 -6.94 -8.10 -10.52
CA GLY A 133 -6.79 -8.62 -9.15
C GLY A 133 -8.05 -9.10 -8.46
N VAL A 134 -9.13 -9.45 -9.17
CA VAL A 134 -10.19 -10.37 -8.64
C VAL A 134 -10.87 -11.07 -9.83
N ARG A 135 -10.49 -12.32 -10.14
CA ARG A 135 -11.42 -13.23 -10.85
C ARG A 135 -12.37 -13.82 -9.81
N THR A 136 -13.40 -13.07 -9.44
CA THR A 136 -14.63 -13.68 -8.94
C THR A 136 -15.22 -14.48 -10.09
N GLY A 137 -15.56 -15.74 -9.80
CA GLY A 137 -15.91 -16.73 -10.80
C GLY A 137 -16.98 -16.25 -11.78
N THR A 138 -16.59 -16.11 -13.05
CA THR A 138 -17.54 -16.30 -14.14
C THR A 138 -17.72 -17.79 -14.29
N GLN A 139 -18.80 -18.28 -13.69
CA GLN A 139 -19.39 -19.58 -13.99
C GLN A 139 -19.44 -19.71 -15.53
N CYS A 140 -18.70 -20.68 -16.08
CA CYS A 140 -18.89 -21.10 -17.45
C CYS A 140 -20.34 -21.57 -17.58
N ALA A 141 -21.21 -20.70 -18.08
CA ALA A 141 -22.48 -21.10 -18.61
C ALA A 141 -22.18 -21.94 -19.86
N SER A 142 -22.20 -23.26 -19.71
CA SER A 142 -22.38 -24.18 -20.81
C SER A 142 -23.62 -23.74 -21.57
N ARG A 143 -23.45 -23.33 -22.82
CA ARG A 143 -24.56 -23.07 -23.75
C ARG A 143 -24.86 -24.35 -24.53
N PRO A 144 -26.14 -24.51 -24.95
CA PRO A 144 -26.80 -25.79 -25.23
C PRO A 144 -26.26 -26.53 -26.46
#